data_AF-A0A1C5L914-F1
#
_entry.id   AF-A0A1C5L914-F1
#
_cell.length_a   1.000
_cell.length_b   1.000
_cell.length_c   1.000
_cell.angle_alpha   90.00
_cell.angle_beta   90.00
_cell.angle_gamma   90.00
#
_symmetry.space_group_name_H-M   'P 1'
#
loop_
_entity.id
_entity.type
_entity.pdbx_description
1 polymer ?
#
loop_
_entity_poly.entity_id
_entity_poly.type
_entity_poly.pdbx_seq_one_letter_code
_entity_poly.pdbx_strand_id
1 'polypeptide(L)'
;MDSIRENRTKEDFVAELGLLFNEDIDGSLCVVLVEGTDDVRFMENLLEDNVVCEEVPYGGKHGIDDIMKMEDPVVQKKEVIAIRDKDYIEVTQLPDRVFLYDGCCLETMILMNCDIAEEFYKKNYNGCFEKDAYLVNIMRQLAPYSILRKLNELENWGISFSKIGFGDLIDRESLKIEELFVKVGQLDRLSWCMELAAGITDAELWDITNGHDFCRYLSGTSIFRRKELNENGVREILFELYRKSDFKRTRLYCTMLEYQRRNTLKYVSE
;
A
#
# COMPACT_ATOMS: atom_id res chain seq x y z
N MET A 1 4.90 1.25 -20.72
CA MET A 1 4.29 2.54 -20.32
C MET A 1 3.58 3.07 -21.54
N ASP A 2 2.26 2.94 -21.57
CA ASP A 2 1.43 3.42 -22.67
C ASP A 2 1.17 4.91 -22.50
N SER A 3 1.60 5.70 -23.48
CA SER A 3 1.55 7.18 -23.47
C SER A 3 0.14 7.79 -23.41
N ILE A 4 -0.90 6.95 -23.47
CA ILE A 4 -2.30 7.35 -23.37
C ILE A 4 -2.72 7.51 -21.90
N ARG A 5 -2.17 6.71 -20.98
CA ARG A 5 -2.51 6.79 -19.56
C ARG A 5 -1.97 8.05 -18.89
N GLU A 6 -0.80 8.54 -19.30
CA GLU A 6 -0.13 9.70 -18.68
C GLU A 6 -0.79 11.07 -18.97
N ASN A 7 -1.71 11.16 -19.93
CA ASN A 7 -2.39 12.41 -20.30
C ASN A 7 -3.89 12.42 -19.95
N ARG A 8 -4.40 11.41 -19.24
CA ARG A 8 -5.82 11.36 -18.85
C ARG A 8 -6.14 12.46 -17.84
N THR A 9 -7.13 13.29 -18.17
CA THR A 9 -7.63 14.30 -17.24
C THR A 9 -8.61 13.69 -16.24
N LYS A 10 -8.91 14.46 -15.20
CA LYS A 10 -9.93 14.13 -14.21
C LYS A 10 -11.31 13.98 -14.86
N GLU A 11 -11.62 14.87 -15.80
CA GLU A 11 -12.87 14.87 -16.54
C GLU A 11 -12.99 13.65 -17.46
N ASP A 12 -11.91 13.26 -18.14
CA ASP A 12 -11.89 12.06 -18.98
C ASP A 12 -12.19 10.81 -18.14
N PHE A 13 -11.57 10.69 -16.96
CA PHE A 13 -11.77 9.53 -16.09
C PHE A 13 -13.21 9.44 -15.57
N VAL A 14 -13.82 10.58 -15.18
CA VAL A 14 -15.23 10.60 -14.76
C VAL A 14 -16.17 10.23 -15.91
N ALA A 15 -15.88 10.67 -17.13
CA ALA A 15 -16.64 10.27 -18.31
C ALA A 15 -16.52 8.76 -18.58
N GLU A 16 -15.33 8.18 -18.42
CA GLU A 16 -15.10 6.73 -18.52
C GLU A 16 -15.90 5.94 -17.47
N LEU A 17 -15.91 6.39 -16.21
CA LEU A 17 -16.78 5.81 -15.17
C LEU A 17 -18.26 5.87 -15.58
N GLY A 18 -18.68 6.99 -16.17
CA GLY A 18 -20.04 7.16 -16.66
C GLY A 18 -20.39 6.17 -17.78
N LEU A 19 -19.45 5.86 -18.67
CA LEU A 19 -19.63 4.85 -19.71
C LEU A 19 -19.80 3.45 -19.11
N LEU A 20 -18.98 3.08 -18.10
CA LEU A 20 -19.10 1.79 -17.42
C LEU A 20 -20.52 1.59 -16.84
N PHE A 21 -21.06 2.60 -16.16
CA PHE A 21 -22.43 2.53 -15.63
C PHE A 21 -23.52 2.55 -16.70
N ASN A 22 -23.28 3.15 -17.86
CA ASN A 22 -24.25 3.13 -18.97
C ASN A 22 -24.28 1.77 -19.69
N GLU A 23 -23.16 1.05 -19.68
CA GLU A 23 -23.04 -0.30 -20.24
C GLU A 23 -23.54 -1.39 -19.27
N ASP A 24 -23.70 -1.05 -17.99
CA ASP A 24 -24.28 -1.92 -16.97
C ASP A 24 -25.81 -2.06 -17.11
N ILE A 25 -26.22 -3.04 -17.92
CA ILE A 25 -27.64 -3.33 -18.19
C ILE A 25 -28.35 -3.89 -16.95
N ASP A 26 -27.66 -4.65 -16.10
CA ASP A 26 -28.26 -5.34 -14.95
C ASP A 26 -28.30 -4.48 -13.68
N GLY A 27 -27.55 -3.38 -13.66
CA GLY A 27 -27.54 -2.42 -12.55
C GLY A 27 -26.78 -2.94 -11.32
N SER A 28 -25.94 -3.95 -11.48
CA SER A 28 -25.17 -4.58 -10.41
C SER A 28 -23.70 -4.14 -10.35
N LEU A 29 -23.24 -3.34 -11.32
CA LEU A 29 -21.86 -2.88 -11.40
C LEU A 29 -21.47 -2.11 -10.13
N CYS A 30 -20.33 -2.51 -9.58
CA CYS A 30 -19.65 -1.81 -8.51
C CYS A 30 -18.27 -1.37 -9.00
N VAL A 31 -17.79 -0.22 -8.54
CA VAL A 31 -16.48 0.32 -8.92
C VAL A 31 -15.63 0.54 -7.68
N VAL A 32 -14.38 0.06 -7.72
CA VAL A 32 -13.38 0.26 -6.69
C VAL A 32 -12.21 1.03 -7.28
N LEU A 33 -12.01 2.26 -6.80
CA LEU A 33 -10.89 3.12 -7.18
C LEU A 33 -9.70 2.85 -6.26
N VAL A 34 -8.49 2.74 -6.84
CA VAL A 34 -7.24 2.50 -6.09
C VAL A 34 -6.11 3.41 -6.56
N GLU A 35 -5.04 3.50 -5.75
CA GLU A 35 -3.92 4.42 -6.00
C GLU A 35 -2.96 3.96 -7.11
N GLY A 36 -2.77 2.65 -7.28
CA GLY A 36 -1.75 2.12 -8.19
C GLY A 36 -2.15 0.85 -8.93
N THR A 37 -1.44 0.57 -10.03
CA THR A 37 -1.62 -0.68 -10.80
C THR A 37 -1.47 -1.97 -9.98
N ASP A 38 -0.63 -1.98 -8.95
CA ASP A 38 -0.45 -3.16 -8.12
C ASP A 38 -1.62 -3.40 -7.17
N ASP A 39 -2.26 -2.32 -6.69
CA ASP A 39 -3.52 -2.39 -5.96
C ASP A 39 -4.62 -3.00 -6.81
N VAL A 40 -4.72 -2.60 -8.10
CA VAL A 40 -5.69 -3.19 -9.04
C VAL A 40 -5.48 -4.69 -9.10
N ARG A 41 -4.24 -5.13 -9.39
CA ARG A 41 -3.89 -6.55 -9.51
C ARG A 41 -4.16 -7.33 -8.23
N PHE A 42 -3.92 -6.73 -7.07
CA PHE A 42 -4.19 -7.36 -5.79
C PHE A 42 -5.71 -7.47 -5.54
N MET A 43 -6.44 -6.38 -5.70
CA MET A 43 -7.86 -6.30 -5.37
C MET A 43 -8.74 -7.10 -6.33
N GLU A 44 -8.41 -7.19 -7.61
CA GLU A 44 -9.12 -8.04 -8.60
C GLU A 44 -9.19 -9.51 -8.15
N ASN A 45 -8.17 -10.01 -7.44
CA ASN A 45 -8.18 -11.38 -6.91
C ASN A 45 -9.11 -11.57 -5.69
N LEU A 46 -9.55 -10.48 -5.07
CA LEU A 46 -10.31 -10.48 -3.82
C LEU A 46 -11.78 -10.11 -4.01
N LEU A 47 -12.05 -9.21 -4.95
CA LEU A 47 -13.38 -8.68 -5.26
C LEU A 47 -14.27 -9.72 -5.96
N GLU A 48 -15.55 -9.40 -6.04
CA GLU A 48 -16.56 -10.17 -6.77
C GLU A 48 -16.58 -9.82 -8.27
N ASP A 49 -17.11 -10.72 -9.09
CA ASP A 49 -17.07 -10.62 -10.55
C ASP A 49 -17.83 -9.39 -11.12
N ASN A 50 -18.77 -8.81 -10.36
CA ASN A 50 -19.52 -7.61 -10.74
C ASN A 50 -18.76 -6.30 -10.41
N VAL A 51 -17.52 -6.39 -9.93
CA VAL A 51 -16.73 -5.24 -9.51
C VAL A 51 -15.65 -4.94 -10.54
N VAL A 52 -15.59 -3.70 -11.00
CA VAL A 52 -14.48 -3.17 -11.79
C VAL A 52 -13.54 -2.41 -10.86
N CYS A 53 -12.25 -2.76 -10.89
CA CYS A 53 -11.22 -2.09 -10.10
C CYS A 53 -10.32 -1.24 -11.01
N GLU A 54 -10.22 0.06 -10.72
CA GLU A 54 -9.51 1.02 -11.58
C GLU A 54 -8.51 1.84 -10.77
N GLU A 55 -7.31 2.02 -11.33
CA GLU A 55 -6.32 2.97 -10.83
C GLU A 55 -6.75 4.40 -11.17
N VAL A 56 -6.67 5.33 -10.23
CA VAL A 56 -6.87 6.75 -10.51
C VAL A 56 -5.63 7.29 -11.23
N PRO A 57 -5.71 7.68 -12.52
CA PRO A 57 -4.52 7.89 -13.36
C PRO A 57 -3.85 9.26 -13.17
N TYR A 58 -4.34 10.09 -12.25
CA TYR A 58 -3.88 11.47 -12.04
C TYR A 58 -3.73 11.80 -10.55
N GLY A 59 -3.05 12.91 -10.26
CA GLY A 59 -2.94 13.44 -8.89
C GLY A 59 -2.00 12.66 -7.96
N GLY A 60 -1.40 11.56 -8.43
CA GLY A 60 -0.57 10.68 -7.61
C GLY A 60 -1.32 10.24 -6.35
N LYS A 61 -0.66 10.28 -5.19
CA LYS A 61 -1.24 9.92 -3.88
C LYS A 61 -2.44 10.77 -3.43
N HIS A 62 -2.72 11.89 -4.11
CA HIS A 62 -3.89 12.73 -3.81
C HIS A 62 -5.04 12.52 -4.80
N GLY A 63 -4.85 11.72 -5.85
CA GLY A 63 -5.85 11.48 -6.88
C GLY A 63 -7.16 10.94 -6.32
N ILE A 64 -7.07 9.98 -5.38
CA ILE A 64 -8.24 9.41 -4.68
C ILE A 64 -8.97 10.48 -3.87
N ASP A 65 -8.26 11.31 -3.10
CA ASP A 65 -8.89 12.37 -2.31
C ASP A 65 -9.60 13.39 -3.20
N ASP A 66 -8.94 13.76 -4.30
CA ASP A 66 -9.44 14.77 -5.23
C ASP A 66 -10.67 14.28 -5.99
N ILE A 67 -10.72 13.01 -6.40
CA ILE A 67 -11.89 12.46 -7.08
C ILE A 67 -13.03 12.23 -6.09
N MET A 68 -12.77 11.65 -4.92
CA MET A 68 -13.83 11.28 -3.98
C MET A 68 -14.52 12.48 -3.32
N LYS A 69 -13.90 13.67 -3.39
CA LYS A 69 -14.51 14.96 -2.97
C LYS A 69 -15.31 15.66 -4.07
N MET A 70 -15.33 15.15 -5.30
CA MET A 70 -16.07 15.79 -6.40
C MET A 70 -17.57 15.73 -6.19
N GLU A 71 -18.28 16.83 -6.44
CA GLU A 71 -19.74 16.88 -6.52
C GLU A 71 -20.27 16.43 -7.89
N ASP A 72 -19.62 15.43 -8.51
CA ASP A 72 -20.06 14.85 -9.77
C ASP A 72 -21.07 13.69 -9.53
N PRO A 73 -22.23 13.64 -10.21
CA PRO A 73 -23.23 12.61 -9.99
C PRO A 73 -22.76 11.17 -10.22
N VAL A 74 -21.83 10.95 -11.16
CA VAL A 74 -21.27 9.62 -11.42
C VAL A 74 -20.39 9.21 -10.26
N VAL A 75 -19.50 10.11 -9.82
CA VAL A 75 -18.60 9.84 -8.69
C VAL A 75 -19.36 9.72 -7.37
N GLN A 76 -20.50 10.40 -7.21
CA GLN A 76 -21.34 10.34 -6.01
C GLN A 76 -22.22 9.08 -5.90
N LYS A 77 -22.22 8.20 -6.91
CA LYS A 77 -22.89 6.90 -6.85
C LYS A 77 -22.35 6.06 -5.70
N LYS A 78 -23.25 5.48 -4.89
CA LYS A 78 -22.87 4.61 -3.77
C LYS A 78 -22.07 3.38 -4.21
N GLU A 79 -22.22 2.99 -5.48
CA GLU A 79 -21.52 1.92 -6.19
C GLU A 79 -20.03 2.22 -6.39
N VAL A 80 -19.62 3.50 -6.32
CA VAL A 80 -18.22 3.92 -6.42
C VAL A 80 -17.65 4.08 -5.01
N ILE A 81 -16.62 3.29 -4.70
CA ILE A 81 -15.82 3.41 -3.48
C ILE A 81 -14.33 3.53 -3.84
N ALA A 82 -13.51 3.91 -2.87
CA ALA A 82 -12.06 3.94 -3.02
C ALA A 82 -11.37 3.16 -1.90
N ILE A 83 -10.24 2.54 -2.23
CA ILE A 83 -9.31 1.92 -1.29
C ILE A 83 -7.95 2.56 -1.51
N ARG A 84 -7.26 2.91 -0.43
CA ARG A 84 -5.95 3.55 -0.51
C ARG A 84 -5.02 3.15 0.63
N ASP A 85 -3.75 3.47 0.44
CA ASP A 85 -2.78 3.44 1.52
C ASP A 85 -3.18 4.39 2.65
N LYS A 86 -2.91 3.97 3.88
CA LYS A 86 -3.09 4.80 5.07
C LYS A 86 -2.01 5.88 5.13
N ASP A 87 -0.81 5.60 4.60
CA ASP A 87 0.37 6.43 4.69
C ASP A 87 0.52 7.01 6.11
N TYR A 88 0.38 8.32 6.24
CA TYR A 88 0.52 9.05 7.48
C TYR A 88 -0.70 9.94 7.78
N ILE A 89 -1.83 9.72 7.09
CA ILE A 89 -3.01 10.58 7.23
C ILE A 89 -3.77 10.30 8.52
N GLU A 90 -4.45 11.32 9.05
CA GLU A 90 -5.40 11.13 10.14
C GLU A 90 -6.76 10.65 9.61
N VAL A 91 -7.22 9.50 10.12
CA VAL A 91 -8.42 8.79 9.65
C VAL A 91 -9.72 9.60 9.82
N THR A 92 -9.71 10.65 10.63
CA THR A 92 -10.91 11.44 10.99
C THR A 92 -11.46 12.32 9.85
N GLN A 93 -10.78 12.39 8.70
CA GLN A 93 -11.13 13.28 7.59
C GLN A 93 -11.59 12.57 6.30
N LEU A 94 -11.85 11.26 6.36
CA LEU A 94 -12.16 10.47 5.17
C LEU A 94 -13.66 10.48 4.83
N PRO A 95 -14.03 10.59 3.54
CA PRO A 95 -15.39 10.30 3.11
C PRO A 95 -15.78 8.85 3.47
N ASP A 96 -17.06 8.63 3.76
CA ASP A 96 -17.64 7.32 4.14
C ASP A 96 -17.49 6.21 3.06
N ARG A 97 -17.03 6.58 1.86
CA ARG A 97 -16.76 5.70 0.71
C ARG A 97 -15.28 5.47 0.43
N VAL A 98 -14.40 5.93 1.33
CA VAL A 98 -12.95 5.75 1.24
C VAL A 98 -12.49 4.84 2.37
N PHE A 99 -11.85 3.74 1.99
CA PHE A 99 -11.35 2.73 2.90
C PHE A 99 -9.82 2.70 2.87
N LEU A 100 -9.22 2.27 3.98
CA LEU A 100 -7.77 2.18 4.14
C LEU A 100 -7.34 0.73 4.34
N TYR A 101 -6.17 0.39 3.84
CA TYR A 101 -5.48 -0.82 4.26
C TYR A 101 -5.20 -0.81 5.78
N ASP A 102 -5.01 -2.00 6.36
CA ASP A 102 -4.92 -2.13 7.81
C ASP A 102 -3.59 -1.63 8.40
N GLY A 103 -2.50 -1.70 7.63
CA GLY A 103 -1.19 -1.12 7.95
C GLY A 103 -0.98 0.25 7.29
N CYS A 104 0.27 0.72 7.22
CA CYS A 104 0.66 1.93 6.49
C CYS A 104 0.23 1.86 5.01
N CYS A 105 0.33 0.68 4.40
CA CYS A 105 0.04 0.44 2.98
C CYS A 105 -0.35 -1.02 2.71
N LEU A 106 -0.62 -1.34 1.44
CA LEU A 106 -0.91 -2.70 0.98
C LEU A 106 0.11 -3.75 1.47
N GLU A 107 1.41 -3.54 1.26
CA GLU A 107 2.42 -4.56 1.59
C GLU A 107 2.52 -4.82 3.09
N THR A 108 2.39 -3.76 3.90
CA THR A 108 2.40 -3.91 5.37
C THR A 108 1.14 -4.61 5.84
N MET A 109 -0.04 -4.33 5.28
CA MET A 109 -1.27 -5.09 5.57
C MET A 109 -1.08 -6.59 5.28
N ILE A 110 -0.48 -6.94 4.15
CA ILE A 110 -0.23 -8.35 3.79
C ILE A 110 0.70 -9.01 4.81
N LEU A 111 1.81 -8.35 5.14
CA LEU A 111 2.83 -8.89 6.05
C LEU A 111 2.42 -8.88 7.52
N MET A 112 1.41 -8.09 7.92
CA MET A 112 0.79 -8.19 9.24
C MET A 112 0.07 -9.54 9.46
N ASN A 113 -0.29 -10.25 8.39
CA ASN A 113 -0.84 -11.60 8.51
C ASN A 113 0.28 -12.60 8.86
N CYS A 114 0.23 -13.14 10.09
CA CYS A 114 1.23 -14.08 10.61
C CYS A 114 1.44 -15.33 9.74
N ASP A 115 0.40 -15.83 9.08
CA ASP A 115 0.47 -17.02 8.22
C ASP A 115 1.23 -16.71 6.93
N ILE A 116 0.98 -15.54 6.34
CA ILE A 116 1.65 -15.05 5.14
C ILE A 116 3.12 -14.71 5.43
N ALA A 117 3.37 -13.99 6.52
CA ALA A 117 4.72 -13.70 7.00
C ALA A 117 5.54 -14.99 7.21
N GLU A 118 4.91 -16.02 7.76
CA GLU A 118 5.57 -17.31 8.01
C GLU A 118 5.86 -18.07 6.71
N GLU A 119 4.91 -18.10 5.79
CA GLU A 119 5.10 -18.76 4.50
C GLU A 119 6.17 -18.05 3.66
N PHE A 120 6.19 -16.72 3.67
CA PHE A 120 7.23 -15.92 3.02
C PHE A 120 8.60 -16.20 3.64
N TYR A 121 8.71 -16.12 4.97
CA TYR A 121 9.96 -16.37 5.71
C TYR A 121 10.53 -17.76 5.38
N LYS A 122 9.72 -18.82 5.50
CA LYS A 122 10.16 -20.20 5.28
C LYS A 122 10.66 -20.46 3.85
N LYS A 123 10.08 -19.77 2.87
CA LYS A 123 10.41 -19.98 1.44
C LYS A 123 11.57 -19.14 0.95
N ASN A 124 11.79 -17.97 1.54
CA ASN A 124 12.64 -16.94 0.96
C ASN A 124 13.79 -16.49 1.86
N TYR A 125 13.78 -16.79 3.15
CA TYR A 125 14.83 -16.36 4.07
C TYR A 125 15.69 -17.56 4.52
N ASN A 126 17.01 -17.37 4.47
CA ASN A 126 18.00 -18.39 4.86
C ASN A 126 19.02 -17.86 5.88
N GLY A 127 18.73 -16.73 6.52
CA GLY A 127 19.57 -16.13 7.53
C GLY A 127 19.35 -16.69 8.93
N CYS A 128 19.73 -15.93 9.95
CA CYS A 128 19.80 -16.42 11.33
C CYS A 128 18.70 -15.91 12.28
N PHE A 129 17.88 -14.93 11.87
CA PHE A 129 16.80 -14.41 12.71
C PHE A 129 15.57 -15.33 12.68
N GLU A 130 14.87 -15.47 13.81
CA GLU A 130 13.54 -16.07 13.83
C GLU A 130 12.51 -15.15 13.17
N LYS A 131 11.40 -15.68 12.64
CA LYS A 131 10.39 -14.95 11.83
C LYS A 131 9.97 -13.59 12.43
N ASP A 132 9.48 -13.60 13.66
CA ASP A 132 8.93 -12.38 14.28
C ASP A 132 10.04 -11.36 14.54
N ALA A 133 11.23 -11.84 14.93
CA ALA A 133 12.41 -11.01 15.05
C ALA A 133 12.89 -10.48 13.69
N TYR A 134 12.77 -11.25 12.61
CA TYR A 134 13.23 -10.89 11.27
C TYR A 134 12.48 -9.67 10.72
N LEU A 135 11.15 -9.72 10.67
CA LEU A 135 10.36 -8.61 10.12
C LEU A 135 10.44 -7.37 11.00
N VAL A 136 10.32 -7.52 12.32
CA VAL A 136 10.43 -6.40 13.26
C VAL A 136 11.82 -5.79 13.22
N ASN A 137 12.89 -6.58 13.16
CA ASN A 137 14.26 -6.06 13.05
C ASN A 137 14.47 -5.24 11.78
N ILE A 138 13.91 -5.68 10.64
CA ILE A 138 13.96 -4.90 9.40
C ILE A 138 13.25 -3.55 9.58
N MET A 139 12.02 -3.56 10.10
CA MET A 139 11.26 -2.33 10.34
C MET A 139 11.98 -1.41 11.35
N ARG A 140 12.62 -1.97 12.39
CA ARG A 140 13.43 -1.22 13.36
C ARG A 140 14.61 -0.53 12.71
N GLN A 141 15.31 -1.20 11.80
CA GLN A 141 16.40 -0.59 11.04
C GLN A 141 15.90 0.50 10.08
N LEU A 142 14.70 0.34 9.52
CA LEU A 142 14.05 1.34 8.66
C LEU A 142 13.36 2.47 9.44
N ALA A 143 13.18 2.33 10.75
CA ALA A 143 12.37 3.26 11.54
C ALA A 143 12.83 4.73 11.44
N PRO A 144 14.14 5.06 11.50
CA PRO A 144 14.58 6.45 11.31
C PRO A 144 14.16 7.02 9.95
N TYR A 145 14.27 6.22 8.88
CA TYR A 145 13.88 6.64 7.53
C TYR A 145 12.35 6.74 7.36
N SER A 146 11.62 5.84 8.02
CA SER A 146 10.15 5.87 8.07
C SER A 146 9.64 7.14 8.75
N ILE A 147 10.31 7.57 9.82
CA ILE A 147 10.02 8.85 10.51
C ILE A 147 10.31 10.04 9.60
N LEU A 148 11.44 10.03 8.89
CA LEU A 148 11.76 11.08 7.94
C LEU A 148 10.67 11.21 6.87
N ARG A 149 10.16 10.08 6.34
CA ARG A 149 9.04 10.07 5.39
C ARG A 149 7.76 10.61 6.00
N LYS A 150 7.40 10.14 7.20
CA LYS A 150 6.22 10.61 7.93
C LYS A 150 6.25 12.13 8.13
N LEU A 151 7.37 12.66 8.62
CA LEU A 151 7.52 14.09 8.85
C LEU A 151 7.56 14.87 7.53
N ASN A 152 8.20 14.34 6.48
CA ASN A 152 8.15 14.94 5.16
C ASN A 152 6.72 15.11 4.64
N GLU A 153 5.85 14.13 4.89
CA GLU A 153 4.43 14.18 4.53
C GLU A 153 3.69 15.24 5.35
N LEU A 154 3.72 15.11 6.68
CA LEU A 154 2.95 15.95 7.60
C LEU A 154 3.35 17.43 7.51
N GLU A 155 4.64 17.70 7.31
CA GLU A 155 5.19 19.05 7.27
C GLU A 155 5.40 19.57 5.83
N ASN A 156 5.03 18.77 4.82
CA ASN A 156 5.16 19.08 3.40
C ASN A 156 6.57 19.57 3.01
N TRP A 157 7.62 18.87 3.45
CA TRP A 157 9.01 19.29 3.21
C TRP A 157 9.48 19.15 1.75
N GLY A 158 8.73 18.44 0.90
CA GLY A 158 9.03 18.30 -0.51
C GLY A 158 10.28 17.44 -0.82
N ILE A 159 10.71 16.61 0.12
CA ILE A 159 11.84 15.69 -0.07
C ILE A 159 11.40 14.57 -1.02
N SER A 160 12.19 14.34 -2.07
CA SER A 160 11.97 13.24 -2.99
C SER A 160 12.61 11.96 -2.46
N PHE A 161 11.80 10.94 -2.25
CA PHE A 161 12.25 9.58 -1.91
C PHE A 161 12.29 8.64 -3.13
N SER A 162 12.00 9.18 -4.33
CA SER A 162 11.93 8.39 -5.55
C SER A 162 13.32 7.92 -6.01
N LYS A 163 13.39 6.71 -6.58
CA LYS A 163 14.60 6.11 -7.18
C LYS A 163 15.77 5.87 -6.20
N ILE A 164 15.48 5.77 -4.91
CA ILE A 164 16.49 5.43 -3.90
C ILE A 164 16.59 3.91 -3.81
N GLY A 165 17.55 3.35 -4.55
CA GLY A 165 17.86 1.94 -4.50
C GLY A 165 18.49 1.56 -3.16
N PHE A 166 18.01 0.46 -2.56
CA PHE A 166 18.59 -0.10 -1.35
C PHE A 166 19.83 -0.92 -1.64
N GLY A 167 19.88 -1.69 -2.75
CA GLY A 167 21.09 -2.33 -3.30
C GLY A 167 22.17 -2.69 -2.26
N ASP A 168 23.36 -2.11 -2.42
CA ASP A 168 24.56 -2.34 -1.57
C ASP A 168 24.48 -1.74 -0.15
N LEU A 169 23.34 -1.14 0.22
CA LEU A 169 23.13 -0.57 1.56
C LEU A 169 22.78 -1.63 2.60
N ILE A 170 22.43 -2.84 2.16
CA ILE A 170 22.13 -3.98 3.03
C ILE A 170 23.35 -4.90 3.00
N ASP A 171 24.04 -5.02 4.12
CA ASP A 171 25.16 -5.93 4.31
C ASP A 171 24.83 -6.90 5.45
N ARG A 172 24.72 -8.19 5.13
CA ARG A 172 24.44 -9.27 6.09
C ARG A 172 23.32 -8.91 7.07
N GLU A 173 22.18 -8.44 6.54
CA GLU A 173 20.96 -8.11 7.32
C GLU A 173 21.09 -6.84 8.19
N SER A 174 22.10 -6.01 7.92
CA SER A 174 22.26 -4.68 8.49
C SER A 174 22.13 -3.62 7.39
N LEU A 175 21.31 -2.60 7.64
CA LEU A 175 21.12 -1.46 6.76
C LEU A 175 22.04 -0.31 7.16
N LYS A 176 22.77 0.22 6.19
CA LYS A 176 23.54 1.46 6.30
C LYS A 176 22.58 2.65 6.23
N ILE A 177 21.92 2.96 7.34
CA ILE A 177 20.88 3.99 7.41
C ILE A 177 21.40 5.39 7.09
N GLU A 178 22.65 5.68 7.46
CA GLU A 178 23.34 6.94 7.18
C GLU A 178 23.38 7.22 5.67
N GLU A 179 23.69 6.19 4.87
CA GLU A 179 23.77 6.28 3.41
C GLU A 179 22.42 6.60 2.79
N LEU A 180 21.31 6.09 3.34
CA LEU A 180 19.96 6.47 2.90
C LEU A 180 19.70 7.95 3.13
N PHE A 181 20.07 8.46 4.31
CA PHE A 181 19.92 9.87 4.66
C PHE A 181 20.82 10.77 3.80
N VAL A 182 22.02 10.31 3.44
CA VAL A 182 22.87 11.00 2.45
C VAL A 182 22.19 11.07 1.08
N LYS A 183 21.60 9.96 0.61
CA LYS A 183 20.93 9.90 -0.70
C LYS A 183 19.73 10.85 -0.83
N VAL A 184 18.99 11.10 0.26
CA VAL A 184 17.91 12.12 0.29
C VAL A 184 18.41 13.53 0.66
N GLY A 185 19.70 13.70 0.96
CA GLY A 185 20.27 14.97 1.36
C GLY A 185 19.77 15.48 2.72
N GLN A 186 19.48 14.57 3.65
CA GLN A 186 18.93 14.89 4.99
C GLN A 186 19.79 14.35 6.14
N LEU A 187 21.09 14.12 5.91
CA LEU A 187 22.00 13.55 6.93
C LEU A 187 21.98 14.32 8.25
N ASP A 188 21.77 15.63 8.21
CA ASP A 188 21.62 16.51 9.37
C ASP A 188 20.42 16.14 10.27
N ARG A 189 19.39 15.50 9.71
CA ARG A 189 18.18 15.06 10.44
C ARG A 189 18.28 13.64 10.99
N LEU A 190 19.34 12.89 10.67
CA LEU A 190 19.46 11.48 11.04
C LEU A 190 19.38 11.28 12.56
N SER A 191 20.20 12.00 13.33
CA SER A 191 20.26 11.83 14.79
C SER A 191 18.91 12.07 15.45
N TRP A 192 18.17 13.08 14.99
CA TRP A 192 16.83 13.37 15.49
C TRP A 192 15.82 12.27 15.11
N CYS A 193 15.85 11.79 13.87
CA CYS A 193 15.00 10.68 13.45
C CYS A 193 15.32 9.38 14.21
N MET A 194 16.59 9.12 14.52
CA MET A 194 16.99 7.97 15.34
C MET A 194 16.46 8.06 16.78
N GLU A 195 16.52 9.25 17.39
CA GLU A 195 15.98 9.47 18.72
C GLU A 195 14.46 9.22 18.76
N LEU A 196 13.73 9.75 17.78
CA LEU A 196 12.29 9.49 17.64
C LEU A 196 12.02 7.99 17.42
N ALA A 197 12.82 7.32 16.58
CA ALA A 197 12.66 5.88 16.28
C ALA A 197 12.85 4.98 17.49
N ALA A 198 13.72 5.37 18.42
CA ALA A 198 13.94 4.63 19.66
C ALA A 198 12.69 4.59 20.56
N GLY A 199 11.80 5.57 20.44
CA GLY A 199 10.56 5.65 21.22
C GLY A 199 9.37 4.89 20.63
N ILE A 200 9.48 4.39 19.40
CA ILE A 200 8.37 3.75 18.67
C ILE A 200 8.20 2.30 19.18
N THR A 201 6.97 1.84 19.33
CA THR A 201 6.65 0.43 19.67
C THR A 201 6.63 -0.45 18.43
N ASP A 202 6.76 -1.77 18.60
CA ASP A 202 6.71 -2.71 17.46
C ASP A 202 5.36 -2.67 16.73
N ALA A 203 4.28 -2.39 17.44
CA ALA A 203 2.95 -2.22 16.86
C ALA A 203 2.89 -0.98 15.95
N GLU A 204 3.46 0.15 16.39
CA GLU A 204 3.48 1.40 15.62
C GLU A 204 4.36 1.33 14.38
N LEU A 205 5.31 0.40 14.29
CA LEU A 205 6.14 0.21 13.09
C LEU A 205 5.28 -0.12 11.86
N TRP A 206 4.26 -0.96 12.03
CA TRP A 206 3.34 -1.35 10.95
C TRP A 206 2.54 -0.17 10.39
N ASP A 207 2.37 0.89 11.19
CA ASP A 207 1.64 2.10 10.83
C ASP A 207 2.52 3.19 10.21
N ILE A 208 3.85 3.04 10.21
CA ILE A 208 4.76 4.07 9.69
C ILE A 208 5.75 3.54 8.64
N THR A 209 6.01 2.24 8.60
CA THR A 209 6.97 1.69 7.66
C THR A 209 6.34 1.68 6.27
N ASN A 210 6.99 2.36 5.31
CA ASN A 210 6.58 2.34 3.92
C ASN A 210 6.81 0.95 3.30
N GLY A 211 5.78 0.38 2.68
CA GLY A 211 5.82 -0.99 2.15
C GLY A 211 6.84 -1.21 1.03
N HIS A 212 7.06 -0.22 0.18
CA HIS A 212 8.08 -0.29 -0.86
C HIS A 212 9.49 -0.37 -0.26
N ASP A 213 9.80 0.47 0.73
CA ASP A 213 11.08 0.39 1.44
C ASP A 213 11.24 -0.95 2.17
N PHE A 214 10.16 -1.46 2.76
CA PHE A 214 10.18 -2.76 3.39
C PHE A 214 10.46 -3.87 2.38
N CYS A 215 9.78 -3.88 1.23
CA CYS A 215 9.99 -4.86 0.16
C CYS A 215 11.38 -4.74 -0.46
N ARG A 216 11.94 -3.53 -0.59
CA ARG A 216 13.34 -3.34 -0.99
C ARG A 216 14.30 -3.97 0.00
N TYR A 217 14.05 -3.80 1.30
CA TYR A 217 14.86 -4.45 2.32
C TYR A 217 14.76 -5.97 2.22
N LEU A 218 13.53 -6.49 2.19
CA LEU A 218 13.28 -7.92 2.04
C LEU A 218 13.99 -8.46 0.79
N SER A 219 14.01 -7.73 -0.31
CA SER A 219 14.69 -8.17 -1.53
C SER A 219 16.21 -8.37 -1.33
N GLY A 220 16.87 -7.53 -0.53
CA GLY A 220 18.29 -7.66 -0.20
C GLY A 220 18.63 -8.79 0.79
N THR A 221 17.62 -9.38 1.44
CA THR A 221 17.79 -10.47 2.42
C THR A 221 17.11 -11.77 2.00
N SER A 222 16.37 -11.75 0.89
CA SER A 222 15.57 -12.88 0.41
C SER A 222 16.22 -13.55 -0.80
N ILE A 223 16.26 -14.89 -0.77
CA ILE A 223 16.70 -15.73 -1.87
C ILE A 223 15.55 -16.63 -2.31
N PHE A 224 15.14 -16.53 -3.57
CA PHE A 224 14.13 -17.40 -4.15
C PHE A 224 14.74 -18.29 -5.23
N ARG A 225 14.59 -19.60 -5.10
CA ARG A 225 15.12 -20.58 -6.07
C ARG A 225 16.60 -20.35 -6.44
N ARG A 226 17.41 -19.96 -5.45
CA ARG A 226 18.86 -19.63 -5.58
C ARG A 226 19.16 -18.38 -6.40
N LYS A 227 18.20 -17.47 -6.56
CA LYS A 227 18.39 -16.14 -7.14
C LYS A 227 17.98 -15.08 -6.13
N GLU A 228 18.68 -13.95 -6.16
CA GLU A 228 18.27 -12.75 -5.44
C GLU A 228 16.91 -12.28 -5.96
N LEU A 229 16.07 -11.82 -5.05
CA LEU A 229 14.82 -11.15 -5.40
C LEU A 229 15.08 -9.66 -5.59
N ASN A 230 14.29 -9.04 -6.46
CA ASN A 230 14.11 -7.59 -6.45
C ASN A 230 12.80 -7.23 -5.72
N GLU A 231 12.58 -5.94 -5.50
CA GLU A 231 11.37 -5.42 -4.85
C GLU A 231 10.07 -5.98 -5.45
N ASN A 232 9.95 -5.96 -6.78
CA ASN A 232 8.77 -6.49 -7.47
C ASN A 232 8.60 -7.99 -7.23
N GLY A 233 9.68 -8.77 -7.30
CA GLY A 233 9.64 -10.20 -7.03
C GLY A 233 9.20 -10.54 -5.61
N VAL A 234 9.57 -9.73 -4.63
CA VAL A 234 9.04 -9.85 -3.26
C VAL A 234 7.52 -9.63 -3.25
N ARG A 235 7.04 -8.55 -3.87
CA ARG A 235 5.61 -8.20 -3.90
C ARG A 235 4.77 -9.23 -4.63
N GLU A 236 5.23 -9.74 -5.78
CA GLU A 236 4.55 -10.82 -6.51
C GLU A 236 4.36 -12.06 -5.62
N ILE A 237 5.40 -12.47 -4.88
CA ILE A 237 5.30 -13.59 -3.95
C ILE A 237 4.26 -13.28 -2.86
N LEU A 238 4.27 -12.08 -2.28
CA LEU A 238 3.30 -11.68 -1.26
C LEU A 238 1.86 -11.74 -1.79
N PHE A 239 1.62 -11.26 -3.01
CA PHE A 239 0.30 -11.30 -3.65
C PHE A 239 -0.13 -12.73 -3.95
N GLU A 240 0.77 -13.60 -4.43
CA GLU A 240 0.50 -15.01 -4.69
C GLU A 240 0.18 -15.80 -3.41
N LEU A 241 0.79 -15.43 -2.28
CA LEU A 241 0.56 -16.09 -1.00
C LEU A 241 -0.79 -15.71 -0.38
N TYR A 242 -1.26 -14.48 -0.61
CA TYR A 242 -2.43 -13.91 0.05
C TYR A 242 -3.75 -14.47 -0.49
N ARG A 243 -4.61 -15.01 0.38
CA ARG A 243 -5.86 -15.67 -0.02
C ARG A 243 -7.07 -14.83 0.32
N LYS A 244 -8.21 -15.08 -0.33
CA LYS A 244 -9.51 -14.47 0.05
C LYS A 244 -9.83 -14.70 1.55
N SER A 245 -9.48 -15.86 2.11
CA SER A 245 -9.67 -16.14 3.55
C SER A 245 -8.83 -15.25 4.46
N ASP A 246 -7.65 -14.81 4.01
CA ASP A 246 -6.80 -13.88 4.74
C ASP A 246 -7.40 -12.48 4.73
N PHE A 247 -7.90 -12.06 3.56
CA PHE A 247 -8.61 -10.79 3.41
C PHE A 247 -9.81 -10.68 4.37
N LYS A 248 -10.60 -11.76 4.53
CA LYS A 248 -11.76 -11.81 5.43
C LYS A 248 -11.44 -11.52 6.91
N ARG A 249 -10.16 -11.54 7.30
CA ARG A 249 -9.71 -11.24 8.68
C ARG A 249 -9.34 -9.77 8.88
N THR A 250 -9.31 -8.97 7.81
CA THR A 250 -8.88 -7.57 7.84
C THR A 250 -10.01 -6.64 8.31
N ARG A 251 -9.65 -5.49 8.88
CA ARG A 251 -10.57 -4.39 9.15
C ARG A 251 -11.10 -3.81 7.84
N LEU A 252 -10.28 -3.72 6.80
CA LEU A 252 -10.70 -3.32 5.44
C LEU A 252 -11.87 -4.18 4.92
N TYR A 253 -11.77 -5.50 5.00
CA TYR A 253 -12.87 -6.37 4.60
C TYR A 253 -14.13 -6.11 5.41
N CYS A 254 -14.00 -6.00 6.74
CA CYS A 254 -15.14 -5.74 7.62
C CYS A 254 -15.86 -4.43 7.28
N THR A 255 -15.12 -3.33 7.08
CA THR A 255 -15.70 -2.03 6.77
C THR A 255 -16.32 -2.00 5.38
N MET A 256 -15.71 -2.66 4.39
CA MET A 256 -16.30 -2.83 3.06
C MET A 256 -17.59 -3.66 3.11
N LEU A 257 -17.61 -4.75 3.88
CA LEU A 257 -18.78 -5.61 4.04
C LEU A 257 -19.93 -4.88 4.75
N GLU A 258 -19.63 -4.07 5.75
CA GLU A 258 -20.61 -3.20 6.41
C GLU A 258 -21.22 -2.19 5.43
N TYR A 259 -20.37 -1.51 4.65
CA TYR A 259 -20.81 -0.57 3.63
C TYR A 259 -21.67 -1.25 2.56
N GLN A 260 -21.23 -2.41 2.08
CA GLN A 260 -21.94 -3.27 1.14
C GLN A 260 -23.36 -3.59 1.62
N ARG A 261 -23.49 -4.08 2.86
CA ARG A 261 -24.78 -4.46 3.46
C ARG A 261 -25.70 -3.26 3.64
N ARG A 262 -25.16 -2.14 4.15
CA ARG A 262 -25.93 -0.90 4.34
C ARG A 262 -26.52 -0.38 3.02
N ASN A 263 -25.82 -0.59 1.91
CA ASN A 263 -26.18 -0.05 0.61
C ASN A 263 -26.82 -1.06 -0.35
N THR A 264 -26.95 -2.34 0.06
CA THR A 264 -27.43 -3.45 -0.79
C THR A 264 -26.61 -3.57 -2.08
N LEU A 265 -25.28 -3.59 -1.93
CA LEU A 265 -24.30 -3.72 -3.01
C LEU A 265 -23.60 -5.09 -2.93
N LYS A 266 -22.65 -5.35 -3.83
CA LYS A 266 -21.81 -6.55 -3.79
C LYS A 266 -20.39 -6.23 -4.27
N TYR A 267 -19.47 -6.05 -3.33
CA TYR A 267 -18.03 -5.85 -3.57
C TYR A 267 -17.22 -7.10 -3.25
N VAL A 268 -17.56 -7.79 -2.16
CA VAL A 268 -16.79 -8.91 -1.59
C VAL A 268 -17.73 -10.05 -1.21
N SER A 269 -17.21 -11.28 -1.24
CA SER A 269 -17.95 -12.45 -0.76
C SER A 269 -18.25 -12.33 0.74
N GLU A 270 -19.49 -12.59 1.14
CA GLU A 270 -19.84 -12.83 2.55
C GLU A 270 -19.20 -14.13 3.07
#